data_AF-A0A7L1NXW5-F1
#
_entry.id   AF-A0A7L1NXW5-F1
#
_cell.length_a   1.000
_cell.length_b   1.000
_cell.length_c   1.000
_cell.angle_alpha   90.00
_cell.angle_beta   90.00
_cell.angle_gamma   90.00
#
_symmetry.space_group_name_H-M   'P 1'
#
loop_
_entity.id
_entity.type
_entity.pdbx_description
1 polymer ?
#
loop_
_entity_poly.entity_id
_entity_poly.type
_entity_poly.pdbx_seq_one_letter_code
_entity_poly.pdbx_strand_id
1 'polypeptide(L)'
;LQNYSLGSNSHFSLSTGGGNDAAKYAELVLERQLDHEVQTELYLLLTATDGGSPRRTGTAQIRIVLVDVNDNIPVFTREIYEVRVVENSPPGLLVVIVSATDPDTGSNGKLRYTFSDISEGSQMVFELKADTGEIRVKGNIDFEQVKNHEMVVKATDGGGMSARCKVHVEVLDENDNAPEIALTSLSTSIPEDAPPRTVVALFSVRDRDSGDNGRTECAIDGDLPFSVTPTVDSYYELRTSAALDRERTAEYNITIRAEDWGARRLSSEETISVQVGDVNDNAPQFGQEVYTMWVSENNSPMVRIGSVTARDADAGRNARVSYALVRQEGEGQPAVSVTADNGDVYVVRPLDYEQVRAFEVAVVAADGGSPPLSAQALLRVVVRDENDNTPVVLHPPAESSVAVGELVPRWAPAGYLVAKVVAVDADAGQNAWLSFELAKATEPGLFRVGLHSGEVRTARAVSERDATRHRLVVLVRDRGQPVRSASATLGISLLESFSEAHLRGSEAVSSAETDGPLTLYLIACLACVSALLLATMVAALVAKVRRSRRSGAESLPAFPTASAESDAGSLPRSYIYDVCLTAGTVSSDFRFLRPLLPCFPAGLPPAPGEQQKSGC
;
A
#
# COMPACT_ATOMS: atom_id res chain seq x y z
N LEU A 1 2.45 57.14 120.63
CA LEU A 1 2.04 57.09 119.20
C LEU A 1 0.74 57.87 119.05
N GLN A 2 0.70 58.91 118.21
CA GLN A 2 -0.50 59.73 117.99
C GLN A 2 -1.20 59.39 116.68
N ASN A 3 -0.48 59.41 115.54
CA ASN A 3 -1.03 59.18 114.21
C ASN A 3 -0.04 58.44 113.29
N TYR A 4 -0.55 57.82 112.22
CA TYR A 4 0.22 57.30 111.10
C TYR A 4 -0.09 58.11 109.83
N SER A 5 0.87 58.20 108.91
CA SER A 5 0.69 58.75 107.57
C SER A 5 1.45 57.93 106.53
N LEU A 6 0.90 57.86 105.32
CA LEU A 6 1.44 57.11 104.20
C LEU A 6 1.93 58.09 103.12
N GLY A 7 3.04 57.77 102.45
CA GLY A 7 3.54 58.53 101.31
C GLY A 7 2.51 58.62 100.17
N SER A 8 2.51 59.74 99.47
CA SER A 8 1.60 60.01 98.35
C SER A 8 1.72 58.95 97.26
N ASN A 9 0.62 58.26 96.96
CA ASN A 9 0.56 57.21 95.95
C ASN A 9 -0.88 57.13 95.38
N SER A 10 -1.07 56.39 94.29
CA SER A 10 -2.35 56.30 93.57
C SER A 10 -3.24 55.11 93.91
N HIS A 11 -2.73 54.08 94.60
CA HIS A 11 -3.43 52.79 94.76
C HIS A 11 -3.85 52.48 96.21
N PHE A 12 -3.21 53.07 97.21
CA PHE A 12 -3.39 52.72 98.61
C PHE A 12 -3.61 53.93 99.52
N SER A 13 -4.66 53.86 100.35
CA SER A 13 -4.87 54.74 101.49
C SER A 13 -4.53 54.03 102.81
N LEU A 14 -4.58 54.77 103.93
CA LEU A 14 -4.25 54.26 105.25
C LEU A 14 -5.45 54.43 106.20
N SER A 15 -5.99 53.32 106.66
CA SER A 15 -6.97 53.27 107.75
C SER A 15 -6.26 53.05 109.08
N THR A 16 -6.72 53.69 110.16
CA THR A 16 -6.13 53.52 111.50
C THR A 16 -7.19 53.13 112.52
N GLY A 17 -7.02 51.97 113.15
CA GLY A 17 -7.94 51.43 114.14
C GLY A 17 -7.35 51.39 115.56
N GLY A 18 -8.22 51.39 116.58
CA GLY A 18 -7.84 51.25 117.99
C GLY A 18 -8.67 52.13 118.92
N GLY A 19 -9.42 51.50 119.83
CA GLY A 19 -10.11 52.18 120.94
C GLY A 19 -9.14 52.58 122.06
N ASN A 20 -9.60 53.41 123.00
CA ASN A 20 -8.72 54.09 123.98
C ASN A 20 -7.88 53.17 124.90
N ASP A 21 -8.24 51.89 125.08
CA ASP A 21 -7.45 50.89 125.85
C ASP A 21 -6.90 49.75 124.98
N ALA A 22 -7.03 49.82 123.65
CA ALA A 22 -6.51 48.82 122.71
C ALA A 22 -5.27 49.35 121.96
N ALA A 23 -4.39 48.44 121.52
CA ALA A 23 -3.24 48.80 120.70
C ALA A 23 -3.71 49.44 119.38
N LYS A 24 -3.22 50.64 119.07
CA LYS A 24 -3.46 51.30 117.78
C LYS A 24 -2.74 50.55 116.66
N TYR A 25 -3.47 50.21 115.60
CA TYR A 25 -2.96 49.57 114.40
C TYR A 25 -3.28 50.41 113.16
N ALA A 26 -2.60 50.08 112.05
CA ALA A 26 -2.82 50.70 110.75
C ALA A 26 -3.03 49.60 109.71
N GLU A 27 -4.02 49.81 108.85
CA GLU A 27 -4.39 48.93 107.74
C GLU A 27 -4.17 49.66 106.43
N LEU A 28 -3.60 48.97 105.45
CA LEU A 28 -3.44 49.48 104.10
C LEU A 28 -4.70 49.12 103.30
N VAL A 29 -5.40 50.11 102.77
CA VAL A 29 -6.66 49.92 102.03
C VAL A 29 -6.41 50.19 100.54
N LEU A 30 -6.86 49.28 99.68
CA LEU A 30 -6.72 49.42 98.23
C LEU A 30 -7.85 50.31 97.68
N GLU A 31 -7.46 51.42 97.05
CA GLU A 31 -8.36 52.44 96.47
C GLU A 31 -8.52 52.30 94.95
N ARG A 32 -7.54 51.70 94.27
CA ARG A 32 -7.56 51.45 92.82
C ARG A 32 -7.03 50.06 92.52
N GLN A 33 -7.52 49.46 91.45
CA GLN A 33 -6.99 48.19 90.94
C GLN A 33 -5.47 48.27 90.72
N LEU A 34 -4.85 47.11 90.88
CA LEU A 34 -3.44 46.87 90.61
C LEU A 34 -3.34 46.15 89.26
N ASP A 35 -2.25 46.40 88.56
CA ASP A 35 -1.94 45.90 87.22
C ASP A 35 -0.46 45.52 87.28
N HIS A 36 -0.18 44.21 87.18
CA HIS A 36 1.16 43.67 87.42
C HIS A 36 2.08 43.92 86.22
N GLU A 37 1.50 43.94 85.03
CA GLU A 37 2.11 44.11 83.72
C GLU A 37 2.55 45.57 83.51
N VAL A 38 1.85 46.51 84.14
CA VAL A 38 2.27 47.92 84.25
C VAL A 38 3.30 48.13 85.36
N GLN A 39 3.13 47.55 86.55
CA GLN A 39 4.07 47.74 87.67
C GLN A 39 4.12 46.58 88.68
N THR A 40 5.16 45.76 88.60
CA THR A 40 5.37 44.58 89.46
C THR A 40 5.66 44.88 90.94
N GLU A 41 6.21 46.06 91.27
CA GLU A 41 6.55 46.44 92.65
C GLU A 41 6.25 47.91 92.99
N LEU A 42 5.64 48.12 94.16
CA LEU A 42 5.34 49.44 94.73
C LEU A 42 6.10 49.65 96.05
N TYR A 43 6.68 50.84 96.22
CA TYR A 43 7.43 51.22 97.42
C TYR A 43 6.74 52.39 98.12
N LEU A 44 6.17 52.15 99.29
CA LEU A 44 5.46 53.16 100.09
C LEU A 44 6.22 53.49 101.37
N LEU A 45 6.21 54.76 101.79
CA LEU A 45 6.82 55.21 103.04
C LEU A 45 5.73 55.39 104.11
N LEU A 46 5.74 54.55 105.14
CA LEU A 46 4.88 54.69 106.32
C LEU A 46 5.61 55.51 107.38
N THR A 47 4.98 56.59 107.85
CA THR A 47 5.52 57.46 108.90
C THR A 47 4.61 57.42 110.13
N ALA A 48 5.13 56.93 111.25
CA ALA A 48 4.51 56.98 112.56
C ALA A 48 4.93 58.28 113.28
N THR A 49 3.97 58.98 113.89
CA THR A 49 4.21 60.23 114.64
C THR A 49 3.79 60.06 116.10
N ASP A 50 4.57 60.60 117.04
CA ASP A 50 4.14 60.72 118.43
C ASP A 50 3.34 62.01 118.72
N GLY A 51 2.84 62.12 119.95
CA GLY A 51 2.08 63.28 120.43
C GLY A 51 2.92 64.23 121.27
N GLY A 52 4.25 64.15 121.18
CA GLY A 52 5.16 64.98 121.96
C GLY A 52 5.28 66.41 121.43
N SER A 53 5.85 67.29 122.25
CA SER A 53 6.31 68.62 121.86
C SER A 53 7.75 68.80 122.35
N PRO A 54 8.78 68.65 121.49
CA PRO A 54 8.69 68.40 120.04
C PRO A 54 8.19 66.98 119.70
N ARG A 55 7.57 66.85 118.52
CA ARG A 55 7.13 65.56 117.96
C ARG A 55 8.32 64.75 117.48
N ARG A 56 8.30 63.44 117.69
CA ARG A 56 9.22 62.49 117.04
C ARG A 56 8.49 61.62 116.02
N THR A 57 9.23 61.23 114.99
CA THR A 57 8.75 60.37 113.90
C THR A 57 9.61 59.11 113.76
N GLY A 58 8.97 58.01 113.37
CA GLY A 58 9.63 56.80 112.91
C GLY A 58 9.11 56.43 111.53
N THR A 59 9.98 55.99 110.63
CA THR A 59 9.64 55.67 109.24
C THR A 59 9.93 54.21 108.93
N ALA A 60 9.05 53.55 108.17
CA ALA A 60 9.24 52.22 107.63
C ALA A 60 8.93 52.23 106.13
N GLN A 61 9.73 51.54 105.32
CA GLN A 61 9.45 51.33 103.91
C GLN A 61 8.66 50.04 103.74
N ILE A 62 7.50 50.14 103.10
CA ILE A 62 6.68 49.00 102.70
C ILE A 62 7.01 48.71 101.24
N ARG A 63 7.56 47.53 100.97
CA ARG A 63 7.69 46.97 99.61
C ARG A 63 6.49 46.06 99.37
N ILE A 64 5.65 46.45 98.42
CA ILE A 64 4.50 45.68 97.96
C ILE A 64 4.95 45.03 96.65
N VAL A 65 5.12 43.71 96.69
CA VAL A 65 5.36 42.90 95.48
C VAL A 65 3.99 42.44 95.01
N LEU A 66 3.63 42.78 93.78
CA LEU A 66 2.40 42.27 93.18
C LEU A 66 2.59 40.79 92.84
N VAL A 67 1.53 40.02 92.96
CA VAL A 67 1.51 38.62 92.51
C VAL A 67 0.71 38.59 91.21
N ASP A 68 1.39 38.16 90.15
CA ASP A 68 0.85 37.86 88.83
C ASP A 68 -0.43 37.01 88.91
N VAL A 69 -1.42 37.36 88.10
CA VAL A 69 -2.66 36.60 87.90
C VAL A 69 -2.85 36.43 86.40
N ASN A 70 -3.39 35.28 85.97
CA ASN A 70 -3.60 35.01 84.55
C ASN A 70 -4.85 35.79 84.07
N ASP A 71 -4.71 37.08 83.76
CA ASP A 71 -5.79 37.94 83.30
C ASP A 71 -5.63 38.49 81.87
N ASN A 72 -4.48 38.24 81.24
CA ASN A 72 -4.29 38.41 79.81
C ASN A 72 -4.55 37.09 79.05
N ILE A 73 -4.59 37.20 77.73
CA ILE A 73 -4.73 36.05 76.82
C ILE A 73 -3.57 36.06 75.81
N PRO A 74 -3.17 34.90 75.27
CA PRO A 74 -2.16 34.84 74.23
C PRO A 74 -2.60 35.59 72.98
N VAL A 75 -1.76 36.44 72.39
CA VAL A 75 -2.06 37.17 71.15
C VAL A 75 -1.10 36.74 70.03
N PHE A 76 -1.64 36.20 68.93
CA PHE A 76 -0.83 35.85 67.75
C PHE A 76 -0.37 37.10 67.00
N THR A 77 0.85 37.07 66.46
CA THR A 77 1.40 38.15 65.62
C THR A 77 0.66 38.36 64.29
N ARG A 78 -0.11 37.35 63.84
CA ARG A 78 -1.01 37.39 62.67
C ARG A 78 -2.23 36.51 62.91
N GLU A 79 -3.38 36.92 62.40
CA GLU A 79 -4.59 36.10 62.41
C GLU A 79 -4.55 34.97 61.37
N ILE A 80 -3.89 35.21 60.23
CA ILE A 80 -3.72 34.29 59.11
C ILE A 80 -2.23 34.26 58.70
N TYR A 81 -1.69 33.06 58.53
CA TYR A 81 -0.37 32.82 57.96
C TYR A 81 -0.53 32.09 56.62
N GLU A 82 -0.27 32.80 55.52
CA GLU A 82 -0.22 32.23 54.18
C GLU A 82 1.24 31.86 53.85
N VAL A 83 1.45 30.64 53.36
CA VAL A 83 2.78 30.10 53.05
C VAL A 83 2.69 29.11 51.88
N ARG A 84 3.79 29.00 51.13
CA ARG A 84 3.93 28.05 50.01
C ARG A 84 4.95 26.99 50.37
N VAL A 85 4.64 25.74 50.05
CA VAL A 85 5.56 24.60 50.18
C VAL A 85 5.61 23.87 48.84
N VAL A 86 6.80 23.52 48.38
CA VAL A 86 6.95 22.67 47.19
C VAL A 86 6.57 21.24 47.59
N GLU A 87 5.86 20.51 46.74
CA GLU A 87 5.63 19.09 46.98
C GLU A 87 6.93 18.27 46.98
N ASN A 88 6.86 17.00 47.34
CA ASN A 88 8.05 16.14 47.54
C ASN A 88 9.10 16.70 48.54
N SER A 89 8.77 17.78 49.26
CA SER A 89 9.63 18.40 50.28
C SER A 89 10.04 17.40 51.36
N PRO A 90 11.32 17.37 51.78
CA PRO A 90 11.81 16.37 52.70
C PRO A 90 11.20 16.54 54.12
N PRO A 91 10.88 15.43 54.81
CA PRO A 91 10.47 15.48 56.21
C PRO A 91 11.46 16.23 57.10
N GLY A 92 10.93 17.04 58.02
CA GLY A 92 11.69 17.94 58.88
C GLY A 92 11.89 19.35 58.34
N LEU A 93 11.58 19.62 57.06
CA LEU A 93 11.60 20.98 56.48
C LEU A 93 10.68 21.91 57.28
N LEU A 94 11.18 23.12 57.58
CA LEU A 94 10.39 24.18 58.22
C LEU A 94 9.46 24.84 57.20
N VAL A 95 8.15 24.79 57.46
CA VAL A 95 7.13 25.43 56.63
C VAL A 95 6.90 26.85 57.10
N VAL A 96 6.48 27.03 58.36
CA VAL A 96 6.21 28.35 58.96
C VAL A 96 6.40 28.29 60.48
N ILE A 97 6.70 29.44 61.09
CA ILE A 97 6.68 29.60 62.55
C ILE A 97 5.48 30.47 62.89
N VAL A 98 4.53 29.92 63.65
CA VAL A 98 3.45 30.73 64.24
C VAL A 98 3.91 31.23 65.61
N SER A 99 3.75 32.52 65.85
CA SER A 99 4.19 33.16 67.09
C SER A 99 3.03 33.89 67.75
N ALA A 100 2.84 33.62 69.04
CA ALA A 100 2.00 34.39 69.94
C ALA A 100 2.83 34.91 71.11
N THR A 101 2.33 35.98 71.73
CA THR A 101 2.90 36.63 72.90
C THR A 101 1.83 36.77 73.97
N ASP A 102 2.20 36.55 75.22
CA ASP A 102 1.37 36.76 76.39
C ASP A 102 2.17 37.63 77.37
N PRO A 103 1.60 38.73 77.91
CA PRO A 103 2.32 39.64 78.78
C PRO A 103 2.49 39.13 80.22
N ASP A 104 1.73 38.12 80.64
CA ASP A 104 1.76 37.58 82.00
C ASP A 104 3.13 36.94 82.31
N THR A 105 3.46 36.76 83.60
CA THR A 105 4.78 36.29 84.03
C THR A 105 4.80 34.81 84.41
N GLY A 106 5.94 34.15 84.18
CA GLY A 106 6.21 32.80 84.68
C GLY A 106 5.44 31.71 83.93
N SER A 107 4.51 31.02 84.60
CA SER A 107 3.66 30.01 83.98
C SER A 107 2.55 30.62 83.12
N ASN A 108 2.08 31.80 83.51
CA ASN A 108 0.93 32.45 82.89
C ASN A 108 1.36 33.04 81.53
N GLY A 109 2.56 33.60 81.41
CA GLY A 109 3.13 33.94 80.09
C GLY A 109 3.65 32.76 79.25
N LYS A 110 3.68 31.52 79.78
CA LYS A 110 4.33 30.40 79.08
C LYS A 110 3.37 29.68 78.13
N LEU A 111 3.54 29.94 76.84
CA LEU A 111 2.71 29.38 75.79
C LEU A 111 3.06 27.95 75.39
N ARG A 112 2.02 27.21 75.00
CA ARG A 112 2.09 25.91 74.33
C ARG A 112 1.15 25.88 73.13
N TYR A 113 1.68 25.48 71.98
CA TYR A 113 0.98 25.44 70.70
C TYR A 113 0.39 24.04 70.42
N THR A 114 -0.85 23.99 69.93
CA THR A 114 -1.54 22.77 69.49
C THR A 114 -2.39 23.02 68.25
N PHE A 115 -2.59 22.01 67.41
CA PHE A 115 -3.66 22.08 66.41
C PHE A 115 -5.02 21.99 67.11
N SER A 116 -5.91 22.94 66.84
CA SER A 116 -7.29 22.94 67.32
C SER A 116 -8.30 22.49 66.26
N ASP A 117 -7.94 22.63 64.99
CA ASP A 117 -8.66 22.05 63.86
C ASP A 117 -7.64 21.74 62.75
N ILE A 118 -7.71 20.52 62.20
CA ILE A 118 -6.81 20.00 61.17
C ILE A 118 -7.46 18.76 60.55
N SER A 119 -7.44 18.64 59.22
CA SER A 119 -7.92 17.43 58.54
C SER A 119 -6.97 16.25 58.73
N GLU A 120 -7.47 15.03 58.69
CA GLU A 120 -6.67 13.81 58.89
C GLU A 120 -5.46 13.75 57.92
N GLY A 121 -5.66 14.12 56.65
CA GLY A 121 -4.58 14.23 55.67
C GLY A 121 -3.51 15.24 56.07
N SER A 122 -3.90 16.48 56.43
CA SER A 122 -2.97 17.51 56.92
C SER A 122 -2.20 17.07 58.17
N GLN A 123 -2.82 16.28 59.06
CA GLN A 123 -2.18 15.74 60.26
C GLN A 123 -1.17 14.62 59.98
N MET A 124 -1.26 13.96 58.82
CA MET A 124 -0.23 13.02 58.36
C MET A 124 0.98 13.76 57.79
N VAL A 125 0.77 14.84 57.04
CA VAL A 125 1.83 15.55 56.31
C VAL A 125 2.52 16.67 57.09
N PHE A 126 1.88 17.27 58.11
CA PHE A 126 2.49 18.32 58.95
C PHE A 126 2.60 17.92 60.43
N GLU A 127 3.63 18.43 61.11
CA GLU A 127 3.77 18.43 62.56
C GLU A 127 3.92 19.86 63.10
N LEU A 128 3.46 20.08 64.35
CA LEU A 128 3.62 21.35 65.07
C LEU A 128 4.45 21.10 66.33
N LYS A 129 5.55 21.82 66.50
CA LYS A 129 6.37 21.79 67.71
C LYS A 129 5.71 22.64 68.80
N ALA A 130 5.20 21.97 69.83
CA ALA A 130 4.37 22.57 70.86
C ALA A 130 5.06 23.69 71.67
N ASP A 131 6.39 23.70 71.77
CA ASP A 131 7.14 24.70 72.55
C ASP A 131 7.66 25.88 71.71
N THR A 132 7.78 25.73 70.38
CA THR A 132 8.38 26.77 69.50
C THR A 132 7.42 27.36 68.47
N GLY A 133 6.27 26.74 68.22
CA GLY A 133 5.32 27.18 67.19
C GLY A 133 5.78 26.86 65.76
N GLU A 134 6.85 26.09 65.58
CA GLU A 134 7.29 25.63 64.27
C GLU A 134 6.35 24.58 63.69
N ILE A 135 5.80 24.84 62.50
CA ILE A 135 5.14 23.85 61.66
C ILE A 135 6.18 23.30 60.68
N ARG A 136 6.36 21.98 60.68
CA ARG A 136 7.31 21.26 59.82
C ARG A 136 6.64 20.17 59.00
N VAL A 137 7.25 19.83 57.88
CA VAL A 137 6.87 18.65 57.08
C VAL A 137 7.15 17.38 57.88
N LYS A 138 6.19 16.45 57.90
CA LYS A 138 6.21 15.19 58.64
C LYS A 138 6.12 13.98 57.70
N GLY A 139 5.30 14.09 56.65
CA GLY A 139 5.08 13.06 55.64
C GLY A 139 5.20 13.62 54.23
N ASN A 140 4.92 12.80 53.22
CA ASN A 140 4.96 13.18 51.81
C ASN A 140 3.85 14.19 51.50
N ILE A 141 4.22 15.31 50.89
CA ILE A 141 3.30 16.29 50.30
C ILE A 141 3.22 15.97 48.81
N ASP A 142 1.99 15.92 48.29
CA ASP A 142 1.60 15.46 46.95
C ASP A 142 0.49 16.43 46.47
N PHE A 143 0.75 17.14 45.38
CA PHE A 143 -0.10 18.20 44.83
C PHE A 143 -1.34 17.61 44.15
N GLU A 144 -1.21 16.47 43.49
CA GLU A 144 -2.29 15.72 42.80
C GLU A 144 -3.36 15.26 43.79
N GLN A 145 -2.97 14.98 45.04
CA GLN A 145 -3.88 14.66 46.14
C GLN A 145 -4.48 15.91 46.81
N VAL A 146 -3.66 16.85 47.31
CA VAL A 146 -4.15 17.99 48.12
C VAL A 146 -3.35 19.28 47.84
N LYS A 147 -3.92 20.14 46.99
CA LYS A 147 -3.29 21.41 46.56
C LYS A 147 -3.23 22.49 47.65
N ASN A 148 -4.14 22.46 48.63
CA ASN A 148 -4.21 23.47 49.70
C ASN A 148 -4.54 22.82 51.05
N HIS A 149 -3.79 23.15 52.09
CA HIS A 149 -4.04 22.71 53.46
C HIS A 149 -4.42 23.89 54.36
N GLU A 150 -5.52 23.74 55.10
CA GLU A 150 -5.92 24.66 56.16
C GLU A 150 -5.73 24.02 57.54
N MET A 151 -5.13 24.77 58.45
CA MET A 151 -4.87 24.35 59.84
C MET A 151 -5.21 25.51 60.78
N VAL A 152 -5.86 25.22 61.92
CA VAL A 152 -6.12 26.21 62.96
C VAL A 152 -5.26 25.90 64.18
N VAL A 153 -4.25 26.73 64.43
CA VAL A 153 -3.36 26.59 65.60
C VAL A 153 -3.92 27.35 66.79
N LYS A 154 -3.88 26.73 67.96
CA LYS A 154 -4.23 27.30 69.25
C LYS A 154 -2.97 27.47 70.09
N ALA A 155 -2.72 28.69 70.58
CA ALA A 155 -1.77 28.94 71.66
C ALA A 155 -2.55 28.92 72.98
N THR A 156 -2.09 28.15 73.96
CA THR A 156 -2.65 28.12 75.32
C THR A 156 -1.54 28.45 76.30
N ASP A 157 -1.83 29.30 77.29
CA ASP A 157 -0.93 29.59 78.40
C ASP A 157 -0.90 28.46 79.46
N GLY A 158 -0.25 28.71 80.61
CA GLY A 158 -0.27 27.81 81.77
C GLY A 158 -1.54 27.88 82.63
N GLY A 159 -2.31 28.98 82.59
CA GLY A 159 -3.55 29.16 83.36
C GLY A 159 -4.81 28.60 82.67
N GLY A 160 -4.73 28.29 81.38
CA GLY A 160 -5.79 27.77 80.53
C GLY A 160 -6.40 28.76 79.53
N MET A 161 -5.99 30.04 79.48
CA MET A 161 -6.50 30.96 78.45
C MET A 161 -5.78 30.73 77.12
N SER A 162 -6.41 31.18 76.03
CA SER A 162 -5.96 30.83 74.69
C SER A 162 -6.55 31.67 73.57
N ALA A 163 -5.76 31.83 72.51
CA ALA A 163 -6.21 32.34 71.21
C ALA A 163 -5.98 31.31 70.10
N ARG A 164 -6.42 31.65 68.88
CA ARG A 164 -6.27 30.83 67.67
C ARG A 164 -5.82 31.70 66.49
N CYS A 165 -5.06 31.11 65.58
CA CYS A 165 -4.77 31.66 64.25
C CYS A 165 -5.00 30.61 63.17
N LYS A 166 -5.19 31.05 61.92
CA LYS A 166 -5.25 30.17 60.74
C LYS A 166 -3.89 30.09 60.06
N VAL A 167 -3.59 28.93 59.49
CA VAL A 167 -2.46 28.71 58.60
C VAL A 167 -3.00 28.10 57.30
N HIS A 168 -2.72 28.75 56.18
CA HIS A 168 -3.07 28.30 54.84
C HIS A 168 -1.77 27.97 54.10
N VAL A 169 -1.62 26.71 53.70
CA VAL A 169 -0.46 26.20 52.98
C VAL A 169 -0.87 25.86 51.56
N GLU A 170 -0.37 26.64 50.61
CA GLU A 170 -0.49 26.37 49.18
C GLU A 170 0.64 25.43 48.76
N VAL A 171 0.32 24.29 48.16
CA VAL A 171 1.31 23.36 47.63
C VAL A 171 1.69 23.81 46.22
N LEU A 172 2.98 23.82 45.92
CA LEU A 172 3.52 24.11 44.59
C LEU A 172 3.88 22.80 43.88
N ASP A 173 3.34 22.69 42.68
CA ASP A 173 3.54 21.66 41.65
C ASP A 173 5.03 21.54 41.23
N GLU A 174 5.55 20.31 41.20
CA GLU A 174 6.83 19.95 40.56
C GLU A 174 6.59 18.87 39.51
N ASN A 175 7.36 18.88 38.42
CA ASN A 175 7.18 17.94 37.30
C ASN A 175 7.66 16.52 37.67
N ASP A 176 6.79 15.74 38.32
CA ASP A 176 7.08 14.44 38.91
C ASP A 176 6.30 13.27 38.29
N ASN A 177 5.20 13.56 37.57
CA ASN A 177 4.53 12.58 36.72
C ASN A 177 5.02 12.72 35.27
N ALA A 178 5.17 11.58 34.60
CA ALA A 178 5.47 11.55 33.18
C ALA A 178 4.18 11.36 32.37
N PRO A 179 4.10 11.85 31.12
CA PRO A 179 2.92 11.69 30.27
C PRO A 179 2.50 10.22 30.12
N GLU A 180 1.23 9.90 30.33
CA GLU A 180 0.67 8.55 30.14
C GLU A 180 -0.02 8.46 28.76
N ILE A 181 0.50 7.62 27.85
CA ILE A 181 -0.10 7.35 26.54
C ILE A 181 -1.11 6.21 26.66
N ALA A 182 -2.38 6.47 26.33
CA ALA A 182 -3.46 5.48 26.38
C ALA A 182 -4.10 5.26 25.00
N LEU A 183 -3.84 4.10 24.39
CA LEU A 183 -4.46 3.68 23.13
C LEU A 183 -5.96 3.43 23.34
N THR A 184 -6.79 4.17 22.60
CA THR A 184 -8.26 4.03 22.61
C THR A 184 -8.73 3.08 21.51
N SER A 185 -8.12 3.14 20.33
CA SER A 185 -8.34 2.20 19.22
C SER A 185 -7.12 2.07 18.33
N LEU A 186 -6.93 0.89 17.73
CA LEU A 186 -5.84 0.57 16.81
C LEU A 186 -6.36 -0.29 15.66
N SER A 187 -6.22 0.17 14.42
CA SER A 187 -6.38 -0.65 13.22
C SER A 187 -5.11 -1.47 13.03
N THR A 188 -5.15 -2.77 13.35
CA THR A 188 -3.99 -3.67 13.21
C THR A 188 -3.57 -3.89 11.76
N SER A 189 -4.49 -3.76 10.82
CA SER A 189 -4.22 -3.81 9.38
C SER A 189 -4.96 -2.70 8.62
N ILE A 190 -4.29 -2.10 7.64
CA ILE A 190 -4.80 -1.01 6.79
C ILE A 190 -4.46 -1.32 5.34
N PRO A 191 -5.43 -1.33 4.41
CA PRO A 191 -5.15 -1.63 3.01
C PRO A 191 -4.24 -0.56 2.39
N GLU A 192 -3.36 -0.94 1.48
CA GLU A 192 -2.40 0.01 0.90
C GLU A 192 -3.01 1.11 0.03
N ASP A 193 -4.16 0.83 -0.59
CA ASP A 193 -4.96 1.78 -1.34
C ASP A 193 -5.65 2.86 -0.45
N ALA A 194 -5.48 2.78 0.87
CA ALA A 194 -6.02 3.75 1.81
C ALA A 194 -5.53 5.17 1.48
N PRO A 195 -6.45 6.14 1.26
CA PRO A 195 -6.07 7.49 0.88
C PRO A 195 -5.27 8.18 2.01
N PRO A 196 -4.37 9.13 1.67
CA PRO A 196 -3.69 9.94 2.66
C PRO A 196 -4.68 10.66 3.60
N ARG A 197 -4.33 10.70 4.89
CA ARG A 197 -5.15 11.10 6.06
C ARG A 197 -6.17 10.07 6.54
N THR A 198 -6.02 8.79 6.18
CA THR A 198 -6.79 7.70 6.78
C THR A 198 -6.36 7.50 8.23
N VAL A 199 -7.32 7.35 9.15
CA VAL A 199 -7.07 7.19 10.59
C VAL A 199 -6.63 5.75 10.90
N VAL A 200 -5.47 5.64 11.56
CA VAL A 200 -4.80 4.39 11.91
C VAL A 200 -5.14 3.98 13.34
N ALA A 201 -5.00 4.93 14.27
CA ALA A 201 -5.20 4.74 15.69
C ALA A 201 -5.70 6.04 16.33
N LEU A 202 -6.46 5.89 17.41
CA LEU A 202 -6.85 6.98 18.31
C LEU A 202 -6.22 6.71 19.67
N PHE A 203 -5.51 7.68 20.21
CA PHE A 203 -4.94 7.61 21.56
C PHE A 203 -5.18 8.92 22.30
N SER A 204 -5.16 8.88 23.62
CA SER A 204 -5.09 10.06 24.46
C SER A 204 -3.74 10.10 25.15
N VAL A 205 -3.24 11.31 25.42
CA VAL A 205 -2.09 11.50 26.28
C VAL A 205 -2.53 12.32 27.48
N ARG A 206 -2.25 11.80 28.67
CA ARG A 206 -2.65 12.42 29.92
C ARG A 206 -1.45 12.55 30.84
N ASP A 207 -1.17 13.78 31.24
CA ASP A 207 -0.37 14.05 32.41
C ASP A 207 -1.25 14.24 33.66
N ARG A 208 -0.65 14.17 34.85
CA ARG A 208 -1.32 14.41 36.14
C ARG A 208 -0.98 15.79 36.71
N ASP A 209 0.21 16.29 36.37
CA ASP A 209 0.72 17.58 36.81
C ASP A 209 -0.14 18.72 36.21
N SER A 210 0.10 19.97 36.62
CA SER A 210 -0.67 21.13 36.17
C SER A 210 0.18 22.19 35.46
N GLY A 211 -0.48 23.14 34.79
CA GLY A 211 0.20 24.23 34.09
C GLY A 211 1.05 23.75 32.90
N ASP A 212 2.31 24.17 32.82
CA ASP A 212 3.24 23.71 31.79
C ASP A 212 3.84 22.33 32.12
N ASN A 213 3.86 21.91 33.40
CA ASN A 213 4.26 20.55 33.79
C ASN A 213 3.28 19.54 33.19
N GLY A 214 1.97 19.72 33.44
CA GLY A 214 0.92 18.88 32.86
C GLY A 214 0.67 19.02 31.35
N ARG A 215 1.47 19.82 30.63
CA ARG A 215 1.23 20.15 29.22
C ARG A 215 2.09 19.29 28.30
N THR A 216 1.45 18.45 27.51
CA THR A 216 2.12 17.46 26.67
C THR A 216 2.18 17.86 25.19
N GLU A 217 3.27 17.45 24.52
CA GLU A 217 3.43 17.45 23.07
C GLU A 217 3.73 16.03 22.60
N CYS A 218 3.21 15.64 21.42
CA CYS A 218 3.31 14.28 20.91
C CYS A 218 3.90 14.27 19.51
N ALA A 219 4.86 13.37 19.27
CA ALA A 219 5.52 13.16 18.00
C ALA A 219 5.58 11.66 17.65
N ILE A 220 5.93 11.38 16.39
CA ILE A 220 6.33 10.05 15.94
C ILE A 220 7.84 10.10 15.72
N ASP A 221 8.56 9.07 16.14
CA ASP A 221 9.99 8.95 15.84
C ASP A 221 10.21 8.36 14.43
N GLY A 222 11.10 9.02 13.68
CA GLY A 222 11.52 8.61 12.34
C GLY A 222 10.74 9.23 11.17
N ASP A 223 11.27 9.04 9.96
CA ASP A 223 10.66 9.50 8.69
C ASP A 223 9.71 8.42 8.15
N LEU A 224 8.55 8.30 8.79
CA LEU A 224 7.51 7.30 8.47
C LEU A 224 6.34 7.95 7.70
N PRO A 225 5.59 7.20 6.86
CA PRO A 225 4.44 7.72 6.10
C PRO A 225 3.17 7.93 6.95
N PHE A 226 3.35 8.37 8.21
CA PHE A 226 2.30 8.65 9.17
C PHE A 226 2.51 10.03 9.81
N SER A 227 1.45 10.60 10.37
CA SER A 227 1.52 11.81 11.18
C SER A 227 0.52 11.76 12.32
N VAL A 228 0.92 12.32 13.47
CA VAL A 228 0.02 12.55 14.61
C VAL A 228 -0.62 13.93 14.44
N THR A 229 -1.94 14.00 14.55
CA THR A 229 -2.67 15.26 14.62
C THR A 229 -3.42 15.38 15.95
N PRO A 230 -3.19 16.45 16.74
CA PRO A 230 -3.97 16.70 17.95
C PRO A 230 -5.43 17.01 17.58
N THR A 231 -6.34 16.59 18.44
CA THR A 231 -7.78 16.84 18.34
C THR A 231 -8.26 17.58 19.59
N VAL A 232 -9.41 17.21 20.17
CA VAL A 232 -10.00 17.86 21.34
C VAL A 232 -9.59 17.10 22.60
N ASP A 233 -9.55 17.76 23.76
CA ASP A 233 -9.35 17.15 25.08
C ASP A 233 -8.15 16.17 25.20
N SER A 234 -7.00 16.55 24.65
CA SER A 234 -5.75 15.76 24.64
C SER A 234 -5.84 14.40 23.94
N TYR A 235 -6.82 14.21 23.06
CA TYR A 235 -6.85 13.10 22.10
C TYR A 235 -6.05 13.41 20.85
N TYR A 236 -5.42 12.38 20.30
CA TYR A 236 -4.58 12.42 19.12
C TYR A 236 -5.00 11.33 18.14
N GLU A 237 -5.13 11.73 16.87
CA GLU A 237 -5.32 10.79 15.77
C GLU A 237 -3.99 10.55 15.07
N LEU A 238 -3.59 9.27 14.98
CA LEU A 238 -2.54 8.84 14.07
C LEU A 238 -3.16 8.63 12.68
N ARG A 239 -2.60 9.28 11.66
CA ARG A 239 -3.11 9.26 10.29
C ARG A 239 -2.01 8.91 9.28
N THR A 240 -2.38 8.35 8.12
CA THR A 240 -1.44 8.22 6.99
C THR A 240 -1.08 9.61 6.44
N SER A 241 0.21 9.87 6.19
CA SER A 241 0.69 11.13 5.60
C SER A 241 0.96 11.01 4.10
N ALA A 242 1.32 9.82 3.63
CA ALA A 242 1.53 9.47 2.23
C ALA A 242 0.69 8.24 1.83
N ALA A 243 0.78 7.82 0.56
CA ALA A 243 0.28 6.53 0.12
C ALA A 243 1.14 5.40 0.71
N LEU A 244 0.53 4.25 0.97
CA LEU A 244 1.21 3.03 1.41
C LEU A 244 1.48 2.12 0.21
N ASP A 245 2.39 1.16 0.39
CA ASP A 245 2.93 0.26 -0.64
C ASP A 245 3.45 -0.98 0.13
N ARG A 246 2.74 -2.10 0.03
CA ARG A 246 2.98 -3.32 0.80
C ARG A 246 4.13 -4.14 0.21
N GLU A 247 4.29 -4.14 -1.11
CA GLU A 247 5.41 -4.74 -1.84
C GLU A 247 6.74 -4.15 -1.38
N ARG A 248 6.74 -2.85 -1.09
CA ARG A 248 7.88 -2.14 -0.50
C ARG A 248 7.99 -2.32 1.01
N THR A 249 6.91 -2.19 1.78
CA THR A 249 6.95 -2.30 3.25
C THR A 249 5.62 -2.76 3.83
N ALA A 250 5.52 -4.06 4.13
CA ALA A 250 4.30 -4.70 4.62
C ALA A 250 3.97 -4.48 6.11
N GLU A 251 4.90 -3.96 6.92
CA GLU A 251 4.70 -3.75 8.36
C GLU A 251 5.49 -2.54 8.84
N TYR A 252 4.83 -1.67 9.62
CA TYR A 252 5.42 -0.48 10.23
C TYR A 252 5.34 -0.58 11.75
N ASN A 253 6.50 -0.45 12.41
CA ASN A 253 6.58 -0.26 13.86
C ASN A 253 6.70 1.25 14.11
N ILE A 254 5.65 1.83 14.68
CA ILE A 254 5.49 3.27 14.88
C ILE A 254 5.67 3.54 16.38
N THR A 255 6.77 4.18 16.76
CA THR A 255 7.00 4.65 18.13
C THR A 255 6.42 6.06 18.27
N ILE A 256 5.42 6.18 19.14
CA ILE A 256 4.79 7.45 19.53
C ILE A 256 5.51 7.92 20.78
N ARG A 257 6.04 9.14 20.75
CA ARG A 257 6.74 9.77 21.88
C ARG A 257 5.94 10.97 22.38
N ALA A 258 5.59 10.95 23.67
CA ALA A 258 4.96 12.06 24.36
C ALA A 258 5.97 12.70 25.32
N GLU A 259 6.06 14.03 25.33
CA GLU A 259 6.98 14.79 26.18
C GLU A 259 6.25 15.98 26.81
N ASP A 260 6.46 16.20 28.10
CA ASP A 260 5.87 17.32 28.83
C ASP A 260 6.61 18.65 28.57
N TRP A 261 6.11 19.74 29.15
CA TRP A 261 6.70 21.08 29.09
C TRP A 261 7.28 21.56 30.43
N GLY A 262 7.49 20.65 31.38
CA GLY A 262 8.10 20.92 32.67
C GLY A 262 9.56 21.37 32.59
N ALA A 263 10.04 21.94 33.69
CA ALA A 263 11.42 22.44 33.79
C ALA A 263 12.48 21.34 33.65
N ARG A 264 12.10 20.09 33.97
CA ARG A 264 12.83 18.85 33.67
C ARG A 264 11.90 17.95 32.87
N ARG A 265 11.98 18.03 31.54
CA ARG A 265 11.08 17.27 30.68
C ARG A 265 11.16 15.76 30.95
N LEU A 266 10.02 15.16 31.21
CA LEU A 266 9.82 13.72 31.22
C LEU A 266 9.12 13.34 29.91
N SER A 267 9.38 12.11 29.46
CA SER A 267 8.78 11.59 28.23
C SER A 267 8.47 10.11 28.35
N SER A 268 7.41 9.69 27.69
CA SER A 268 7.02 8.30 27.52
C SER A 268 6.96 7.93 26.04
N GLU A 269 7.14 6.65 25.77
CA GLU A 269 7.18 6.09 24.42
C GLU A 269 6.29 4.83 24.39
N GLU A 270 5.43 4.74 23.39
CA GLU A 270 4.57 3.57 23.13
C GLU A 270 4.76 3.16 21.67
N THR A 271 5.02 1.87 21.42
CA THR A 271 5.30 1.37 20.06
C THR A 271 4.19 0.46 19.58
N ILE A 272 3.55 0.84 18.48
CA ILE A 272 2.48 0.07 17.84
C ILE A 272 2.96 -0.57 16.53
N SER A 273 2.50 -1.79 16.25
CA SER A 273 2.72 -2.46 14.96
C SER A 273 1.48 -2.35 14.08
N VAL A 274 1.67 -1.83 12.86
CA VAL A 274 0.61 -1.64 11.85
C VAL A 274 0.99 -2.42 10.61
N GLN A 275 0.14 -3.38 10.22
CA GLN A 275 0.36 -4.19 9.02
C GLN A 275 -0.33 -3.55 7.81
N VAL A 276 0.36 -3.51 6.68
CA VAL A 276 -0.25 -3.09 5.42
C VAL A 276 -1.00 -4.28 4.83
N GLY A 277 -2.29 -4.10 4.57
CA GLY A 277 -3.17 -5.07 3.94
C GLY A 277 -3.02 -5.04 2.42
N ASP A 278 -2.90 -6.22 1.85
CA ASP A 278 -2.70 -6.47 0.43
C ASP A 278 -3.93 -6.11 -0.41
N VAL A 279 -3.74 -5.29 -1.44
CA VAL A 279 -4.73 -4.92 -2.46
C VAL A 279 -4.22 -5.39 -3.82
N ASN A 280 -5.12 -5.84 -4.69
CA ASN A 280 -4.74 -6.43 -5.98
C ASN A 280 -4.39 -5.35 -7.02
N ASP A 281 -3.27 -4.66 -6.85
CA ASP A 281 -2.86 -3.53 -7.70
C ASP A 281 -1.71 -3.85 -8.68
N ASN A 282 -0.96 -4.94 -8.45
CA ASN A 282 -0.03 -5.49 -9.44
C ASN A 282 -0.72 -6.52 -10.34
N ALA A 283 -0.25 -6.62 -11.59
CA ALA A 283 -0.73 -7.61 -12.54
C ALA A 283 0.35 -8.67 -12.79
N PRO A 284 -0.01 -9.94 -13.08
CA PRO A 284 0.97 -11.00 -13.31
C PRO A 284 1.94 -10.66 -14.44
N GLN A 285 3.25 -10.56 -14.16
CA GLN A 285 4.25 -10.23 -15.16
C GLN A 285 4.96 -11.49 -15.69
N PHE A 286 4.86 -11.73 -17.00
CA PHE A 286 5.66 -12.75 -17.69
C PHE A 286 7.13 -12.35 -17.79
N GLY A 287 8.05 -13.32 -17.64
CA GLY A 287 9.48 -13.07 -17.80
C GLY A 287 9.94 -12.80 -19.24
N GLN A 288 9.08 -13.05 -20.24
CA GLN A 288 9.33 -12.80 -21.67
C GLN A 288 8.01 -12.41 -22.37
N GLU A 289 8.06 -11.48 -23.32
CA GLU A 289 6.90 -11.15 -24.18
C GLU A 289 6.58 -12.27 -25.18
N VAL A 290 7.61 -12.99 -25.65
CA VAL A 290 7.49 -14.07 -26.64
C VAL A 290 8.26 -15.31 -26.18
N TYR A 291 7.54 -16.39 -25.91
CA TYR A 291 8.11 -17.72 -25.60
C TYR A 291 8.18 -18.55 -26.89
N THR A 292 9.39 -18.85 -27.37
CA THR A 292 9.59 -19.75 -28.52
C THR A 292 9.83 -21.18 -28.04
N MET A 293 8.92 -22.09 -28.35
CA MET A 293 9.02 -23.51 -28.04
C MET A 293 9.19 -24.34 -29.32
N TRP A 294 9.89 -25.48 -29.20
CA TRP A 294 10.24 -26.34 -30.33
C TRP A 294 9.68 -27.73 -30.12
N VAL A 295 9.12 -28.32 -31.17
CA VAL A 295 8.54 -29.67 -31.14
C VAL A 295 8.88 -30.39 -32.44
N SER A 296 9.32 -31.65 -32.39
CA SER A 296 9.37 -32.49 -33.60
C SER A 296 7.95 -32.74 -34.11
N GLU A 297 7.77 -32.87 -35.40
CA GLU A 297 6.52 -33.40 -35.95
C GLU A 297 6.31 -34.89 -35.60
N ASN A 298 5.17 -35.45 -36.03
CA ASN A 298 4.76 -36.83 -35.73
C ASN A 298 4.80 -37.17 -34.23
N ASN A 299 4.73 -36.16 -33.37
CA ASN A 299 4.85 -36.29 -31.93
C ASN A 299 3.69 -37.08 -31.33
N SER A 300 3.96 -37.77 -30.22
CA SER A 300 2.88 -38.34 -29.43
C SER A 300 1.92 -37.25 -28.91
N PRO A 301 0.60 -37.53 -28.86
CA PRO A 301 -0.36 -36.63 -28.21
C PRO A 301 0.02 -36.38 -26.75
N MET A 302 -0.28 -35.17 -26.25
CA MET A 302 -0.01 -34.73 -24.88
C MET A 302 1.50 -34.70 -24.50
N VAL A 303 2.39 -34.40 -25.47
CA VAL A 303 3.80 -34.17 -25.18
C VAL A 303 4.03 -32.78 -24.58
N ARG A 304 4.83 -32.68 -23.52
CA ARG A 304 5.24 -31.41 -22.89
C ARG A 304 6.37 -30.77 -23.71
N ILE A 305 6.16 -29.55 -24.19
CA ILE A 305 7.14 -28.81 -25.03
C ILE A 305 7.89 -27.72 -24.27
N GLY A 306 7.38 -27.29 -23.12
CA GLY A 306 8.00 -26.26 -22.28
C GLY A 306 7.06 -25.82 -21.16
N SER A 307 7.37 -24.67 -20.58
CA SER A 307 6.55 -24.01 -19.54
C SER A 307 6.68 -22.51 -19.67
N VAL A 308 5.57 -21.78 -19.49
CA VAL A 308 5.58 -20.32 -19.34
C VAL A 308 5.51 -19.96 -17.86
N THR A 309 6.09 -18.82 -17.48
CA THR A 309 6.09 -18.35 -16.09
C THR A 309 5.81 -16.87 -16.02
N ALA A 310 4.76 -16.51 -15.29
CA ALA A 310 4.49 -15.18 -14.80
C ALA A 310 4.67 -15.13 -13.27
N ARG A 311 4.94 -13.95 -12.75
CA ARG A 311 5.04 -13.67 -11.32
C ARG A 311 4.17 -12.47 -10.99
N ASP A 312 3.48 -12.57 -9.88
CA ASP A 312 2.81 -11.44 -9.28
C ASP A 312 3.61 -10.92 -8.07
N ALA A 313 3.42 -9.65 -7.73
CA ALA A 313 4.11 -8.99 -6.62
C ALA A 313 3.27 -8.98 -5.33
N ASP A 314 1.95 -9.01 -5.49
CA ASP A 314 0.92 -9.09 -4.43
C ASP A 314 1.11 -10.34 -3.53
N ALA A 315 0.25 -10.49 -2.53
CA ALA A 315 0.27 -11.57 -1.54
C ALA A 315 -0.94 -12.53 -1.63
N GLY A 316 -0.76 -13.74 -1.10
CA GLY A 316 -1.83 -14.70 -0.85
C GLY A 316 -2.65 -15.11 -2.08
N ARG A 317 -3.89 -14.60 -2.18
CA ARG A 317 -4.81 -14.89 -3.29
C ARG A 317 -4.57 -14.00 -4.50
N ASN A 318 -4.20 -12.74 -4.27
CA ASN A 318 -3.87 -11.77 -5.31
C ASN A 318 -2.57 -12.21 -6.00
N ALA A 319 -1.59 -12.70 -5.23
CA ALA A 319 -0.38 -13.35 -5.77
C ALA A 319 -0.61 -14.58 -6.70
N ARG A 320 -1.81 -15.18 -6.68
CA ARG A 320 -2.02 -16.56 -7.17
C ARG A 320 -2.35 -16.59 -8.65
N VAL A 321 -1.30 -16.51 -9.46
CA VAL A 321 -1.35 -16.63 -10.92
C VAL A 321 -2.00 -17.96 -11.38
N SER A 322 -2.86 -17.85 -12.40
CA SER A 322 -3.43 -18.95 -13.16
C SER A 322 -3.27 -18.73 -14.67
N TYR A 323 -3.01 -19.80 -15.42
CA TYR A 323 -2.70 -19.71 -16.86
C TYR A 323 -3.85 -20.21 -17.74
N ALA A 324 -4.13 -19.49 -18.83
CA ALA A 324 -5.11 -19.88 -19.83
C ALA A 324 -4.65 -19.52 -21.26
N LEU A 325 -5.13 -20.25 -22.27
CA LEU A 325 -4.95 -19.89 -23.68
C LEU A 325 -6.13 -19.05 -24.17
N VAL A 326 -5.85 -17.96 -24.87
CA VAL A 326 -6.89 -17.19 -25.56
C VAL A 326 -7.39 -18.01 -26.75
N ARG A 327 -8.67 -18.37 -26.74
CA ARG A 327 -9.30 -19.05 -27.88
C ARG A 327 -9.50 -18.05 -29.02
N GLN A 328 -8.94 -18.34 -30.20
CA GLN A 328 -9.33 -17.65 -31.43
C GLN A 328 -10.68 -18.21 -31.90
N GLU A 329 -11.63 -17.34 -32.23
CA GLU A 329 -12.92 -17.76 -32.76
C GLU A 329 -12.77 -18.34 -34.17
N GLY A 330 -13.29 -19.56 -34.39
CA GLY A 330 -13.35 -20.20 -35.71
C GLY A 330 -12.33 -21.32 -35.95
N GLU A 331 -11.29 -21.47 -35.12
CA GLU A 331 -10.45 -22.66 -35.14
C GLU A 331 -11.12 -23.86 -34.44
N GLY A 332 -10.70 -25.07 -34.81
CA GLY A 332 -11.16 -26.33 -34.22
C GLY A 332 -10.57 -26.58 -32.83
N GLN A 333 -10.39 -27.86 -32.46
CA GLN A 333 -9.71 -28.19 -31.21
C GLN A 333 -8.30 -27.57 -31.18
N PRO A 334 -7.93 -26.85 -30.10
CA PRO A 334 -6.66 -26.15 -30.04
C PRO A 334 -5.51 -27.15 -30.10
N ALA A 335 -4.49 -26.85 -30.90
CA ALA A 335 -3.33 -27.72 -31.06
C ALA A 335 -2.48 -27.85 -29.78
N VAL A 336 -2.63 -26.90 -28.86
CA VAL A 336 -1.85 -26.74 -27.63
C VAL A 336 -2.79 -26.55 -26.44
N SER A 337 -2.38 -27.02 -25.27
CA SER A 337 -2.97 -26.71 -23.97
C SER A 337 -1.91 -26.18 -23.00
N VAL A 338 -2.35 -25.37 -22.04
CA VAL A 338 -1.53 -24.94 -20.89
C VAL A 338 -2.16 -25.46 -19.61
N THR A 339 -1.37 -25.92 -18.66
CA THR A 339 -1.86 -26.31 -17.33
C THR A 339 -1.96 -25.07 -16.44
N ALA A 340 -3.14 -24.88 -15.83
CA ALA A 340 -3.50 -23.61 -15.20
C ALA A 340 -2.74 -23.28 -13.91
N ASP A 341 -2.14 -24.26 -13.23
CA ASP A 341 -1.45 -24.10 -11.95
C ASP A 341 0.06 -23.87 -12.08
N ASN A 342 0.71 -24.49 -13.07
CA ASN A 342 2.17 -24.47 -13.21
C ASN A 342 2.68 -23.88 -14.54
N GLY A 343 1.80 -23.55 -15.49
CA GLY A 343 2.17 -22.96 -16.78
C GLY A 343 2.84 -23.93 -17.76
N ASP A 344 2.82 -25.24 -17.52
CA ASP A 344 3.33 -26.25 -18.45
C ASP A 344 2.52 -26.26 -19.75
N VAL A 345 3.22 -26.35 -20.89
CA VAL A 345 2.64 -26.30 -22.23
C VAL A 345 2.74 -27.68 -22.88
N TYR A 346 1.60 -28.19 -23.35
CA TYR A 346 1.45 -29.50 -23.98
C TYR A 346 0.87 -29.38 -25.38
N VAL A 347 1.37 -30.22 -26.30
CA VAL A 347 0.79 -30.35 -27.65
C VAL A 347 -0.27 -31.44 -27.63
N VAL A 348 -1.52 -31.07 -27.94
CA VAL A 348 -2.73 -31.92 -27.74
C VAL A 348 -2.88 -32.97 -28.84
N ARG A 349 -2.46 -32.63 -30.07
CA ARG A 349 -2.53 -33.51 -31.25
C ARG A 349 -1.17 -33.57 -31.95
N PRO A 350 -0.82 -34.67 -32.64
CA PRO A 350 0.38 -34.72 -33.47
C PRO A 350 0.37 -33.56 -34.47
N LEU A 351 1.53 -32.94 -34.65
CA LEU A 351 1.77 -31.91 -35.64
C LEU A 351 2.50 -32.51 -36.86
N ASP A 352 2.33 -31.84 -37.98
CA ASP A 352 2.82 -32.18 -39.33
C ASP A 352 3.42 -30.89 -39.88
N TYR A 353 4.69 -30.95 -40.30
CA TYR A 353 5.48 -29.79 -40.70
C TYR A 353 5.06 -29.26 -42.08
N GLU A 354 4.67 -30.14 -43.00
CA GLU A 354 4.15 -29.79 -44.34
C GLU A 354 2.86 -28.95 -44.22
N GLN A 355 2.02 -29.26 -43.23
CA GLN A 355 0.79 -28.53 -42.93
C GLN A 355 1.05 -27.25 -42.11
N VAL A 356 1.79 -27.34 -41.00
CA VAL A 356 1.96 -26.22 -40.05
C VAL A 356 3.39 -26.13 -39.49
N ARG A 357 4.22 -25.32 -40.15
CA ARG A 357 5.62 -25.08 -39.74
C ARG A 357 5.78 -24.31 -38.44
N ALA A 358 4.90 -23.36 -38.18
CA ALA A 358 4.84 -22.61 -36.93
C ALA A 358 3.46 -21.97 -36.74
N PHE A 359 3.06 -21.78 -35.49
CA PHE A 359 1.85 -21.05 -35.12
C PHE A 359 2.05 -20.30 -33.80
N GLU A 360 1.23 -19.28 -33.57
CA GLU A 360 1.36 -18.35 -32.46
C GLU A 360 0.03 -18.26 -31.70
N VAL A 361 0.06 -18.50 -30.38
CA VAL A 361 -1.10 -18.50 -29.50
C VAL A 361 -0.85 -17.53 -28.36
N ALA A 362 -1.84 -16.72 -28.00
CA ALA A 362 -1.74 -15.88 -26.82
C ALA A 362 -1.99 -16.70 -25.54
N VAL A 363 -1.05 -16.65 -24.60
CA VAL A 363 -1.23 -17.15 -23.23
C VAL A 363 -1.55 -15.95 -22.35
N VAL A 364 -2.59 -16.07 -21.53
CA VAL A 364 -2.93 -15.11 -20.49
C VAL A 364 -2.57 -15.71 -19.13
N ALA A 365 -1.90 -14.91 -18.31
CA ALA A 365 -1.76 -15.13 -16.88
C ALA A 365 -2.74 -14.18 -16.19
N ALA A 366 -3.61 -14.72 -15.34
CA ALA A 366 -4.55 -13.95 -14.53
C ALA A 366 -4.40 -14.34 -13.07
N ASP A 367 -4.41 -13.34 -12.19
CA ASP A 367 -4.33 -13.55 -10.74
C ASP A 367 -5.60 -14.21 -10.16
N GLY A 368 -5.59 -14.40 -8.84
CA GLY A 368 -6.76 -14.84 -8.10
C GLY A 368 -7.68 -13.70 -7.64
N GLY A 369 -7.40 -12.46 -8.01
CA GLY A 369 -7.96 -11.21 -7.48
C GLY A 369 -9.47 -11.01 -7.65
N SER A 370 -9.96 -9.85 -7.22
CA SER A 370 -11.37 -9.44 -7.38
C SER A 370 -11.50 -7.91 -7.35
N PRO A 371 -11.44 -7.21 -8.50
CA PRO A 371 -11.36 -7.77 -9.86
C PRO A 371 -10.01 -8.45 -10.14
N PRO A 372 -9.95 -9.47 -11.01
CA PRO A 372 -8.69 -10.08 -11.38
C PRO A 372 -7.94 -9.21 -12.41
N LEU A 373 -6.65 -8.99 -12.20
CA LEU A 373 -5.74 -8.43 -13.19
C LEU A 373 -5.10 -9.56 -14.02
N SER A 374 -4.65 -9.19 -15.21
CA SER A 374 -4.08 -10.17 -16.14
C SER A 374 -3.11 -9.53 -17.12
N ALA A 375 -2.15 -10.34 -17.57
CA ALA A 375 -1.24 -9.99 -18.65
C ALA A 375 -1.23 -11.09 -19.72
N GLN A 376 -0.71 -10.74 -20.89
CA GLN A 376 -0.65 -11.62 -22.05
C GLN A 376 0.77 -11.73 -22.57
N ALA A 377 1.19 -12.95 -22.91
CA ALA A 377 2.42 -13.24 -23.64
C ALA A 377 2.12 -14.07 -24.90
N LEU A 378 3.01 -13.98 -25.89
CA LEU A 378 2.90 -14.73 -27.14
C LEU A 378 3.66 -16.06 -27.03
N LEU A 379 2.97 -17.18 -27.17
CA LEU A 379 3.57 -18.50 -27.30
C LEU A 379 3.73 -18.84 -28.78
N ARG A 380 4.97 -18.91 -29.23
CA ARG A 380 5.34 -19.27 -30.60
C ARG A 380 5.85 -20.71 -30.64
N VAL A 381 5.04 -21.61 -31.20
CA VAL A 381 5.43 -23.02 -31.36
C VAL A 381 5.99 -23.21 -32.77
N VAL A 382 7.22 -23.71 -32.85
CA VAL A 382 7.92 -24.02 -34.11
C VAL A 382 8.07 -25.52 -34.24
N VAL A 383 7.53 -26.07 -35.32
CA VAL A 383 7.64 -27.49 -35.65
C VAL A 383 8.99 -27.74 -36.31
N ARG A 384 9.63 -28.84 -35.95
CA ARG A 384 10.86 -29.34 -36.56
C ARG A 384 10.53 -30.50 -37.49
N ASP A 385 10.91 -30.27 -38.73
CA ASP A 385 10.99 -31.18 -39.87
C ASP A 385 11.82 -32.45 -39.53
N GLU A 386 11.22 -33.62 -39.71
CA GLU A 386 11.84 -34.94 -39.65
C GLU A 386 11.72 -35.64 -41.02
N ASN A 387 12.65 -36.55 -41.37
CA ASN A 387 12.73 -37.13 -42.72
C ASN A 387 11.74 -38.31 -42.90
N ASP A 388 10.44 -38.00 -42.90
CA ASP A 388 9.35 -38.96 -42.97
C ASP A 388 8.75 -39.15 -44.38
N ASN A 389 8.74 -38.09 -45.21
CA ASN A 389 8.44 -38.21 -46.64
C ASN A 389 9.60 -38.86 -47.40
N THR A 390 9.38 -39.15 -48.69
CA THR A 390 10.39 -39.78 -49.55
C THR A 390 10.43 -39.09 -50.92
N PRO A 391 11.61 -38.93 -51.55
CA PRO A 391 11.73 -38.21 -52.82
C PRO A 391 10.79 -38.76 -53.89
N VAL A 392 9.93 -37.92 -54.47
CA VAL A 392 9.01 -38.29 -55.55
C VAL A 392 9.61 -37.88 -56.90
N VAL A 393 9.83 -38.86 -57.78
CA VAL A 393 10.28 -38.61 -59.16
C VAL A 393 9.10 -38.14 -60.02
N LEU A 394 9.18 -36.89 -60.51
CA LEU A 394 8.20 -36.31 -61.43
C LEU A 394 8.52 -36.63 -62.89
N HIS A 395 9.81 -36.74 -63.24
CA HIS A 395 10.26 -37.03 -64.60
C HIS A 395 11.53 -37.90 -64.61
N PRO A 396 11.60 -38.98 -65.42
CA PRO A 396 10.53 -39.53 -66.27
C PRO A 396 9.36 -40.09 -65.42
N PRO A 397 8.11 -40.03 -65.90
CA PRO A 397 6.96 -40.53 -65.15
C PRO A 397 7.01 -42.05 -65.00
N ALA A 398 6.70 -42.56 -63.81
CA ALA A 398 6.84 -43.98 -63.47
C ALA A 398 6.05 -44.95 -64.36
N GLU A 399 4.95 -44.47 -64.96
CA GLU A 399 4.09 -45.24 -65.86
C GLU A 399 4.58 -45.25 -67.32
N SER A 400 5.59 -44.44 -67.68
CA SER A 400 6.18 -44.50 -69.01
C SER A 400 6.89 -45.83 -69.21
N SER A 401 6.28 -46.70 -70.03
CA SER A 401 6.86 -48.00 -70.32
C SER A 401 8.27 -47.83 -70.92
N VAL A 402 9.21 -48.68 -70.50
CA VAL A 402 10.63 -48.67 -70.90
C VAL A 402 10.83 -48.86 -72.43
N ALA A 403 9.75 -49.05 -73.19
CA ALA A 403 9.74 -49.16 -74.64
C ALA A 403 9.97 -47.83 -75.38
N VAL A 404 9.52 -46.69 -74.84
CA VAL A 404 9.75 -45.35 -75.41
C VAL A 404 10.86 -44.67 -74.62
N GLY A 405 12.08 -45.21 -74.76
CA GLY A 405 13.28 -44.65 -74.14
C GLY A 405 13.78 -43.39 -74.85
N GLU A 406 14.52 -42.57 -74.11
CA GLU A 406 15.16 -41.35 -74.60
C GLU A 406 16.08 -41.64 -75.78
N LEU A 407 15.98 -40.80 -76.82
CA LEU A 407 16.62 -41.02 -78.11
C LEU A 407 17.96 -40.29 -78.20
N VAL A 408 19.05 -41.05 -78.29
CA VAL A 408 20.42 -40.50 -78.33
C VAL A 408 21.09 -40.85 -79.66
N PRO A 409 21.64 -39.88 -80.41
CA PRO A 409 22.36 -40.19 -81.64
C PRO A 409 23.70 -40.88 -81.35
N ARG A 410 24.09 -41.89 -82.15
CA ARG A 410 25.41 -42.55 -82.02
C ARG A 410 26.60 -41.60 -82.22
N TRP A 411 26.42 -40.45 -82.86
CA TRP A 411 27.46 -39.42 -82.99
C TRP A 411 27.59 -38.51 -81.76
N ALA A 412 26.79 -38.70 -80.70
CA ALA A 412 26.78 -37.85 -79.52
C ALA A 412 28.19 -37.69 -78.91
N PRO A 413 28.73 -36.46 -78.82
CA PRO A 413 30.03 -36.21 -78.21
C PRO A 413 29.95 -36.42 -76.68
N ALA A 414 31.10 -36.49 -76.02
CA ALA A 414 31.16 -36.53 -74.57
C ALA A 414 30.53 -35.25 -73.95
N GLY A 415 29.61 -35.41 -73.00
CA GLY A 415 28.89 -34.32 -72.35
C GLY A 415 27.55 -33.94 -72.98
N TYR A 416 27.09 -34.65 -74.03
CA TYR A 416 25.76 -34.51 -74.62
C TYR A 416 24.66 -34.78 -73.58
N LEU A 417 23.65 -33.92 -73.51
CA LEU A 417 22.51 -34.04 -72.60
C LEU A 417 21.51 -35.07 -73.16
N VAL A 418 21.27 -36.13 -72.39
CA VAL A 418 20.38 -37.24 -72.76
C VAL A 418 18.99 -37.02 -72.18
N ALA A 419 18.92 -36.76 -70.88
CA ALA A 419 17.68 -36.62 -70.12
C ALA A 419 17.94 -35.78 -68.87
N LYS A 420 16.88 -35.35 -68.18
CA LYS A 420 16.98 -34.74 -66.85
C LYS A 420 16.00 -35.41 -65.91
N VAL A 421 16.52 -36.11 -64.90
CA VAL A 421 15.68 -36.64 -63.82
C VAL A 421 15.24 -35.46 -62.97
N VAL A 422 13.93 -35.30 -62.78
CA VAL A 422 13.32 -34.29 -61.92
C VAL A 422 12.60 -35.02 -60.80
N ALA A 423 12.96 -34.67 -59.58
CA ALA A 423 12.31 -35.16 -58.37
C ALA A 423 12.10 -34.00 -57.40
N VAL A 424 11.15 -34.17 -56.49
CA VAL A 424 10.81 -33.23 -55.42
C VAL A 424 10.73 -34.00 -54.10
N ASP A 425 10.97 -33.31 -53.00
CA ASP A 425 10.63 -33.79 -51.66
C ASP A 425 9.65 -32.83 -50.99
N ALA A 426 8.92 -33.32 -49.99
CA ALA A 426 7.94 -32.52 -49.26
C ALA A 426 8.55 -31.79 -48.06
N ASP A 427 9.54 -32.42 -47.42
CA ASP A 427 10.30 -31.94 -46.26
C ASP A 427 11.07 -30.61 -46.54
N ALA A 428 11.92 -30.18 -45.61
CA ALA A 428 12.72 -28.96 -45.71
C ALA A 428 14.23 -29.17 -45.48
N GLY A 429 15.00 -28.14 -45.84
CA GLY A 429 16.42 -28.05 -45.51
C GLY A 429 17.27 -29.19 -46.10
N GLN A 430 17.77 -30.08 -45.23
CA GLN A 430 18.58 -31.23 -45.63
C GLN A 430 17.73 -32.45 -45.99
N ASN A 431 16.54 -32.56 -45.41
CA ASN A 431 15.59 -33.63 -45.67
C ASN A 431 15.06 -33.52 -47.12
N ALA A 432 14.77 -32.31 -47.61
CA ALA A 432 14.52 -32.08 -49.04
C ALA A 432 15.77 -31.87 -49.92
N TRP A 433 17.01 -32.07 -49.42
CA TRP A 433 18.21 -31.86 -50.25
C TRP A 433 18.49 -33.07 -51.15
N LEU A 434 17.97 -33.03 -52.36
CA LEU A 434 18.12 -34.13 -53.31
C LEU A 434 19.54 -34.25 -53.89
N SER A 435 19.97 -35.51 -54.03
CA SER A 435 21.21 -35.92 -54.66
C SER A 435 20.96 -37.11 -55.61
N PHE A 436 21.62 -37.08 -56.76
CA PHE A 436 21.37 -38.03 -57.85
C PHE A 436 22.59 -38.91 -58.09
N GLU A 437 22.43 -40.23 -57.97
CA GLU A 437 23.48 -41.23 -58.18
C GLU A 437 23.07 -42.24 -59.27
N LEU A 438 24.03 -42.68 -60.11
CA LEU A 438 23.79 -43.71 -61.10
C LEU A 438 23.97 -45.11 -60.48
N ALA A 439 22.91 -45.65 -59.88
CA ALA A 439 22.96 -46.92 -59.15
C ALA A 439 23.14 -48.16 -60.06
N LYS A 440 22.63 -48.13 -61.30
CA LYS A 440 22.84 -49.21 -62.27
C LYS A 440 22.84 -48.68 -63.70
N ALA A 441 23.73 -49.20 -64.54
CA ALA A 441 23.78 -48.91 -65.97
C ALA A 441 24.05 -50.19 -66.76
N THR A 442 23.50 -50.31 -67.96
CA THR A 442 23.87 -51.38 -68.91
C THR A 442 25.36 -51.32 -69.27
N GLU A 443 25.86 -50.12 -69.55
CA GLU A 443 27.28 -49.87 -69.84
C GLU A 443 27.86 -48.91 -68.79
N PRO A 444 28.64 -49.40 -67.80
CA PRO A 444 29.24 -48.55 -66.78
C PRO A 444 30.25 -47.58 -67.42
N GLY A 445 30.10 -46.29 -67.13
CA GLY A 445 30.99 -45.23 -67.65
C GLY A 445 30.64 -44.70 -69.05
N LEU A 446 29.57 -45.16 -69.70
CA LEU A 446 29.04 -44.51 -70.91
C LEU A 446 28.21 -43.26 -70.59
N PHE A 447 27.44 -43.32 -69.50
CA PHE A 447 26.61 -42.21 -69.00
C PHE A 447 27.06 -41.78 -67.60
N ARG A 448 26.81 -40.51 -67.28
CA ARG A 448 27.01 -39.91 -65.96
C ARG A 448 25.79 -39.07 -65.58
N VAL A 449 25.49 -39.00 -64.29
CA VAL A 449 24.41 -38.18 -63.74
C VAL A 449 25.04 -37.02 -62.96
N GLY A 450 24.52 -35.81 -63.12
CA GLY A 450 24.96 -34.65 -62.33
C GLY A 450 24.39 -34.71 -60.91
N LEU A 451 25.27 -34.79 -59.91
CA LEU A 451 24.96 -35.04 -58.49
C LEU A 451 23.85 -34.14 -57.91
N HIS A 452 23.73 -32.89 -58.39
CA HIS A 452 22.73 -31.92 -57.93
C HIS A 452 21.80 -31.39 -59.03
N SER A 453 22.05 -31.74 -60.30
CA SER A 453 21.25 -31.23 -61.43
C SER A 453 20.23 -32.23 -61.95
N GLY A 454 20.38 -33.52 -61.62
CA GLY A 454 19.60 -34.61 -62.21
C GLY A 454 19.87 -34.85 -63.70
N GLU A 455 20.79 -34.09 -64.31
CA GLU A 455 21.09 -34.20 -65.73
C GLU A 455 21.88 -35.46 -66.04
N VAL A 456 21.33 -36.30 -66.91
CA VAL A 456 21.99 -37.47 -67.48
C VAL A 456 22.72 -37.03 -68.73
N ARG A 457 24.04 -37.16 -68.73
CA ARG A 457 24.90 -36.80 -69.86
C ARG A 457 25.78 -37.97 -70.29
N THR A 458 26.21 -38.00 -71.54
CA THR A 458 27.26 -38.92 -71.98
C THR A 458 28.57 -38.60 -71.23
N ALA A 459 29.26 -39.63 -70.75
CA ALA A 459 30.56 -39.51 -70.08
C ALA A 459 31.72 -39.61 -71.08
N ARG A 460 31.56 -40.44 -72.12
CA ARG A 460 32.45 -40.55 -73.28
C ARG A 460 31.64 -40.50 -74.59
N ALA A 461 32.32 -40.38 -75.72
CA ALA A 461 31.68 -40.59 -77.01
C ALA A 461 31.15 -42.04 -77.13
N VAL A 462 30.00 -42.19 -77.78
CA VAL A 462 29.36 -43.47 -78.05
C VAL A 462 30.19 -44.24 -79.10
N SER A 463 30.45 -45.52 -78.85
CA SER A 463 31.20 -46.41 -79.75
C SER A 463 30.23 -47.32 -80.52
N GLU A 464 30.64 -47.80 -81.69
CA GLU A 464 29.94 -48.85 -82.44
C GLU A 464 29.79 -50.15 -81.63
N ARG A 465 30.68 -50.39 -80.66
CA ARG A 465 30.63 -51.56 -79.78
C ARG A 465 29.61 -51.43 -78.64
N ASP A 466 29.07 -50.23 -78.40
CA ASP A 466 28.09 -50.01 -77.34
C ASP A 466 26.70 -50.51 -77.78
N ALA A 467 26.00 -51.19 -76.87
CA ALA A 467 24.69 -51.80 -77.11
C ALA A 467 23.62 -50.79 -77.56
N THR A 468 22.75 -51.16 -78.50
CA THR A 468 21.73 -50.24 -79.07
C THR A 468 20.66 -49.78 -78.08
N ARG A 469 20.46 -50.51 -76.97
CA ARG A 469 19.55 -50.15 -75.88
C ARG A 469 20.30 -50.19 -74.56
N HIS A 470 20.20 -49.10 -73.80
CA HIS A 470 20.70 -49.02 -72.44
C HIS A 470 19.55 -48.81 -71.46
N ARG A 471 19.68 -49.37 -70.27
CA ARG A 471 18.81 -49.12 -69.13
C ARG A 471 19.66 -48.53 -68.02
N LEU A 472 19.31 -47.32 -67.59
CA LEU A 472 19.89 -46.67 -66.43
C LEU A 472 18.87 -46.71 -65.29
N VAL A 473 19.36 -46.94 -64.07
CA VAL A 473 18.62 -46.75 -62.84
C VAL A 473 19.33 -45.63 -62.09
N VAL A 474 18.69 -44.46 -62.07
CA VAL A 474 19.13 -43.28 -61.32
C VAL A 474 18.44 -43.35 -59.97
N LEU A 475 19.24 -43.31 -58.91
CA LEU A 475 18.76 -43.25 -57.53
C LEU A 475 18.78 -41.79 -57.09
N VAL A 476 17.61 -41.29 -56.69
CA VAL A 476 17.45 -40.02 -56.00
C VAL A 476 17.51 -40.33 -54.52
N ARG A 477 18.37 -39.65 -53.77
CA ARG A 477 18.44 -39.70 -52.31
C ARG A 477 18.32 -38.30 -51.74
N ASP A 478 17.61 -38.16 -50.63
CA ASP A 478 17.74 -36.99 -49.78
C ASP A 478 19.10 -36.93 -49.06
N ARG A 479 19.23 -36.00 -48.09
CA ARG A 479 20.31 -35.98 -47.09
C ARG A 479 19.80 -36.03 -45.65
N GLY A 480 18.55 -36.46 -45.45
CA GLY A 480 17.97 -36.60 -44.13
C GLY A 480 18.53 -37.80 -43.36
N GLN A 481 18.07 -37.96 -42.12
CA GLN A 481 18.42 -39.11 -41.28
C GLN A 481 17.14 -39.70 -40.67
N PRO A 482 16.73 -40.93 -41.04
CA PRO A 482 17.36 -41.84 -41.99
C PRO A 482 17.18 -41.40 -43.46
N VAL A 483 18.21 -41.61 -44.28
CA VAL A 483 18.17 -41.28 -45.72
C VAL A 483 17.09 -42.10 -46.43
N ARG A 484 16.18 -41.43 -47.13
CA ARG A 484 15.19 -42.04 -48.02
C ARG A 484 15.65 -41.90 -49.47
N SER A 485 15.04 -42.71 -50.34
CA SER A 485 15.44 -42.77 -51.74
C SER A 485 14.36 -43.31 -52.65
N ALA A 486 14.27 -42.76 -53.86
CA ALA A 486 13.46 -43.29 -54.94
C ALA A 486 14.30 -43.54 -56.19
N SER A 487 13.86 -44.51 -57.02
CA SER A 487 14.59 -44.90 -58.22
C SER A 487 13.83 -44.55 -59.50
N ALA A 488 14.46 -43.79 -60.39
CA ALA A 488 14.01 -43.55 -61.74
C ALA A 488 14.66 -44.56 -62.69
N THR A 489 13.87 -45.27 -63.51
CA THR A 489 14.41 -46.09 -64.61
C THR A 489 14.32 -45.31 -65.91
N LEU A 490 15.46 -45.06 -66.55
CA LEU A 490 15.55 -44.48 -67.90
C LEU A 490 15.88 -45.60 -68.90
N GLY A 491 15.00 -45.82 -69.87
CA GLY A 491 15.37 -46.48 -71.11
C GLY A 491 16.04 -45.46 -72.04
N ILE A 492 17.12 -45.85 -72.70
CA ILE A 492 17.80 -45.04 -73.73
C ILE A 492 18.01 -45.91 -74.96
N SER A 493 17.67 -45.40 -76.14
CA SER A 493 17.93 -46.07 -77.42
C SER A 493 18.90 -45.26 -78.28
N LEU A 494 19.96 -45.91 -78.76
CA LEU A 494 20.93 -45.31 -79.67
C LEU A 494 20.41 -45.38 -81.12
N LEU A 495 20.37 -44.22 -81.79
CA LEU A 495 19.98 -44.10 -83.20
C LEU A 495 21.20 -43.85 -84.10
N GLU A 496 21.23 -44.50 -85.27
CA GLU A 496 22.22 -44.25 -86.32
C GLU A 496 21.88 -42.99 -87.14
N SER A 497 20.59 -42.74 -87.37
CA SER A 497 20.10 -41.45 -87.87
C SER A 497 18.71 -41.11 -87.32
N PHE A 498 18.41 -39.82 -87.15
CA PHE A 498 17.07 -39.37 -86.73
C PHE A 498 15.96 -39.70 -87.75
N SER A 499 16.34 -40.04 -88.98
CA SER A 499 15.47 -40.43 -90.10
C SER A 499 14.59 -41.65 -89.80
N GLU A 500 15.06 -42.59 -88.97
CA GLU A 500 14.32 -43.83 -88.68
C GLU A 500 13.30 -43.69 -87.54
N ALA A 501 13.42 -42.67 -86.68
CA ALA A 501 12.54 -42.49 -85.53
C ALA A 501 11.08 -42.21 -85.95
N HIS A 502 10.88 -41.46 -87.04
CA HIS A 502 9.54 -41.14 -87.56
C HIS A 502 8.80 -42.35 -88.15
N LEU A 503 9.51 -43.40 -88.58
CA LEU A 503 8.89 -44.56 -89.24
C LEU A 503 8.41 -45.64 -88.26
N ARG A 504 8.99 -45.73 -87.06
CA ARG A 504 8.55 -46.69 -86.03
C ARG A 504 7.59 -46.13 -84.97
N GLY A 505 7.50 -44.81 -84.84
CA GLY A 505 6.48 -44.17 -83.99
C GLY A 505 5.06 -44.25 -84.56
N SER A 506 4.88 -44.60 -85.84
CA SER A 506 3.59 -44.58 -86.54
C SER A 506 2.79 -45.89 -86.48
N GLU A 507 3.35 -46.98 -85.95
CA GLU A 507 2.69 -48.31 -85.90
C GLU A 507 2.24 -48.74 -84.50
N ALA A 508 2.40 -47.88 -83.48
CA ALA A 508 1.86 -48.11 -82.15
C ALA A 508 0.95 -46.95 -81.73
N VAL A 509 -0.23 -47.27 -81.21
CA VAL A 509 -1.29 -46.33 -80.78
C VAL A 509 -2.05 -45.64 -81.93
N SER A 510 -2.56 -46.44 -82.87
CA SER A 510 -3.86 -46.17 -83.48
C SER A 510 -5.00 -46.70 -82.58
N SER A 511 -5.14 -46.14 -81.38
CA SER A 511 -6.32 -46.34 -80.53
C SER A 511 -7.02 -45.02 -80.38
N ALA A 512 -8.21 -44.91 -80.97
CA ALA A 512 -9.07 -43.75 -80.78
C ALA A 512 -9.51 -43.71 -79.31
N GLU A 513 -8.96 -42.77 -78.54
CA GLU A 513 -9.61 -42.33 -77.31
C GLU A 513 -10.87 -41.57 -77.72
N THR A 514 -12.00 -42.26 -77.60
CA THR A 514 -13.31 -41.62 -77.56
C THR A 514 -13.32 -40.64 -76.40
N ASP A 515 -13.62 -39.35 -76.65
CA ASP A 515 -13.80 -38.32 -75.63
C ASP A 515 -14.64 -38.85 -74.46
N GLY A 516 -14.03 -38.86 -73.28
CA GLY A 516 -14.62 -39.49 -72.10
C GLY A 516 -15.86 -38.75 -71.55
N PRO A 517 -16.59 -39.36 -70.61
CA PRO A 517 -17.81 -38.79 -70.04
C PRO A 517 -17.60 -37.45 -69.31
N LEU A 518 -16.36 -37.03 -69.07
CA LEU A 518 -16.03 -35.72 -68.49
C LEU A 518 -16.56 -34.54 -69.32
N THR A 519 -16.53 -34.61 -70.65
CA THR A 519 -17.07 -33.54 -71.50
C THR A 519 -18.60 -33.46 -71.37
N LEU A 520 -19.29 -34.59 -71.27
CA LEU A 520 -20.72 -34.66 -70.96
C LEU A 520 -21.04 -34.10 -69.57
N TYR A 521 -20.27 -34.43 -68.53
CA TYR A 521 -20.47 -33.85 -67.20
C TYR A 521 -20.19 -32.34 -67.16
N LEU A 522 -19.18 -31.86 -67.89
CA LEU A 522 -18.87 -30.43 -67.97
C LEU A 522 -19.99 -29.66 -68.68
N ILE A 523 -20.51 -30.19 -69.80
CA ILE A 523 -21.66 -29.63 -70.53
C ILE A 523 -22.92 -29.68 -69.66
N ALA A 524 -23.16 -30.77 -68.92
CA ALA A 524 -24.27 -30.89 -68.00
C ALA A 524 -24.19 -29.87 -66.84
N CYS A 525 -23.01 -29.68 -66.23
CA CYS A 525 -22.80 -28.65 -65.22
C CYS A 525 -23.03 -27.24 -65.78
N LEU A 526 -22.53 -26.93 -66.98
CA LEU A 526 -22.74 -25.64 -67.63
C LEU A 526 -24.24 -25.40 -67.94
N ALA A 527 -24.96 -26.43 -68.38
CA ALA A 527 -26.41 -26.40 -68.58
C ALA A 527 -27.17 -26.17 -67.25
N CYS A 528 -26.80 -26.87 -66.17
CA CYS A 528 -27.41 -26.67 -64.85
C CYS A 528 -27.15 -25.27 -64.27
N VAL A 529 -25.93 -24.75 -64.37
CA VAL A 529 -25.60 -23.40 -63.86
C VAL A 529 -26.34 -22.33 -64.66
N SER A 530 -26.39 -22.43 -65.99
CA SER A 530 -27.15 -21.50 -66.83
C SER A 530 -28.66 -21.57 -66.60
N ALA A 531 -29.23 -22.77 -66.37
CA ALA A 531 -30.62 -22.94 -66.00
C ALA A 531 -30.97 -22.33 -64.63
N LEU A 532 -30.09 -22.49 -63.62
CA LEU A 532 -30.24 -21.85 -62.32
C LEU A 532 -30.16 -20.32 -62.41
N LEU A 533 -29.28 -19.78 -63.25
CA LEU A 533 -29.14 -18.34 -63.47
C LEU A 533 -30.36 -17.75 -64.20
N LEU A 534 -30.94 -18.48 -65.16
CA LEU A 534 -32.23 -18.12 -65.77
C LEU A 534 -33.38 -18.19 -64.76
N ALA A 535 -33.44 -19.23 -63.92
CA ALA A 535 -34.48 -19.38 -62.91
C ALA A 535 -34.45 -18.26 -61.85
N THR A 536 -33.26 -17.87 -61.37
CA THR A 536 -33.12 -16.74 -60.43
C THR A 536 -33.44 -15.40 -61.07
N MET A 537 -33.08 -15.18 -62.33
CA MET A 537 -33.49 -13.99 -63.09
C MET A 537 -35.01 -13.89 -63.30
N VAL A 538 -35.68 -15.01 -63.62
CA VAL A 538 -37.15 -15.06 -63.72
C VAL A 538 -37.79 -14.84 -62.35
N ALA A 539 -37.27 -15.43 -61.27
CA ALA A 539 -37.75 -15.22 -59.92
C ALA A 539 -37.62 -13.75 -59.47
N ALA A 540 -36.49 -13.10 -59.79
CA ALA A 540 -36.28 -11.67 -59.55
C ALA A 540 -37.26 -10.80 -60.36
N LEU A 541 -37.53 -11.15 -61.62
CA LEU A 541 -38.52 -10.45 -62.46
C LEU A 541 -39.93 -10.59 -61.88
N VAL A 542 -40.33 -11.80 -61.47
CA VAL A 542 -41.62 -12.06 -60.81
C VAL A 542 -41.74 -11.32 -59.49
N ALA A 543 -40.67 -11.26 -58.67
CA ALA A 543 -40.66 -10.49 -57.43
C ALA A 543 -40.83 -8.98 -57.69
N LYS A 544 -40.18 -8.44 -58.73
CA LYS A 544 -40.29 -7.03 -59.14
C LYS A 544 -41.70 -6.68 -59.65
N VAL A 545 -42.30 -7.55 -60.47
CA VAL A 545 -43.68 -7.40 -60.96
C VAL A 545 -44.71 -7.56 -59.82
N ARG A 546 -44.49 -8.47 -58.86
CA ARG A 546 -45.34 -8.61 -57.66
C ARG A 546 -45.25 -7.40 -56.73
N ARG A 547 -44.06 -6.81 -56.53
CA ARG A 547 -43.91 -5.53 -55.79
C ARG A 547 -44.63 -4.38 -56.51
N SER A 548 -44.50 -4.28 -57.84
CA SER A 548 -45.17 -3.25 -58.64
C SER A 548 -46.70 -3.34 -58.68
N ARG A 549 -47.30 -4.48 -58.27
CA ARG A 549 -48.76 -4.67 -58.18
C ARG A 549 -49.34 -4.46 -56.78
N ARG A 550 -48.54 -4.10 -55.77
CA ARG A 550 -48.97 -4.04 -54.35
C ARG A 550 -49.05 -2.65 -53.72
N SER A 551 -48.73 -1.58 -54.45
CA SER A 551 -48.82 -0.19 -53.98
C SER A 551 -50.03 0.52 -54.58
N GLY A 552 -51.22 0.22 -54.08
CA GLY A 552 -52.48 0.72 -54.65
C GLY A 552 -53.73 0.53 -53.78
N ALA A 553 -53.65 0.87 -52.49
CA ALA A 553 -54.79 1.18 -51.61
C ALA A 553 -54.26 1.76 -50.29
N GLU A 554 -54.78 2.92 -49.87
CA GLU A 554 -54.54 3.51 -48.53
C GLU A 554 -55.59 3.03 -47.52
N SER A 555 -55.24 2.98 -46.23
CA SER A 555 -56.05 3.59 -45.13
C SER A 555 -55.40 3.42 -43.75
N LEU A 556 -55.59 4.45 -42.92
CA LEU A 556 -55.21 4.63 -41.50
C LEU A 556 -56.34 4.13 -40.56
N PRO A 557 -56.34 4.33 -39.20
CA PRO A 557 -55.27 4.43 -38.17
C PRO A 557 -55.56 3.55 -36.91
N ALA A 558 -54.74 3.68 -35.84
CA ALA A 558 -55.13 3.94 -34.42
C ALA A 558 -54.38 3.16 -33.29
N PHE A 559 -54.02 3.91 -32.24
CA PHE A 559 -53.48 3.53 -30.90
C PHE A 559 -54.65 3.20 -29.91
N PRO A 560 -54.49 2.73 -28.63
CA PRO A 560 -53.43 2.96 -27.61
C PRO A 560 -52.97 1.66 -26.88
N THR A 561 -52.29 1.59 -25.71
CA THR A 561 -52.02 2.52 -24.56
C THR A 561 -50.65 2.21 -23.89
N ALA A 562 -50.38 2.67 -22.65
CA ALA A 562 -49.09 2.54 -21.95
C ALA A 562 -49.21 2.27 -20.43
N SER A 563 -48.10 1.81 -19.83
CA SER A 563 -47.69 1.91 -18.41
C SER A 563 -46.16 1.65 -18.35
N ALA A 564 -45.30 2.65 -18.05
CA ALA A 564 -44.76 2.99 -16.72
C ALA A 564 -43.78 1.91 -16.18
N GLU A 565 -42.54 2.18 -15.72
CA GLU A 565 -41.88 3.41 -15.20
C GLU A 565 -40.32 3.33 -15.30
N SER A 566 -39.60 4.47 -15.14
CA SER A 566 -38.16 4.76 -14.87
C SER A 566 -37.01 3.74 -15.16
N ASP A 567 -35.76 4.11 -15.48
CA ASP A 567 -35.04 5.39 -15.29
C ASP A 567 -33.86 5.59 -16.30
N ALA A 568 -33.09 6.68 -16.15
CA ALA A 568 -31.94 7.17 -16.92
C ALA A 568 -30.90 6.13 -17.46
N GLY A 569 -30.11 6.37 -18.51
CA GLY A 569 -29.95 7.54 -19.39
C GLY A 569 -28.72 7.42 -20.34
N SER A 570 -28.54 8.38 -21.25
CA SER A 570 -27.39 8.57 -22.19
C SER A 570 -27.25 7.65 -23.45
N LEU A 571 -28.01 8.05 -24.49
CA LEU A 571 -27.70 8.12 -25.93
C LEU A 571 -26.73 7.14 -26.65
N PRO A 572 -27.16 6.53 -27.78
CA PRO A 572 -26.30 5.81 -28.72
C PRO A 572 -25.75 6.71 -29.84
N ARG A 573 -24.65 6.29 -30.48
CA ARG A 573 -24.28 6.70 -31.85
C ARG A 573 -23.89 5.51 -32.72
N SER A 574 -24.88 5.00 -33.44
CA SER A 574 -24.66 4.21 -34.65
C SER A 574 -24.06 5.09 -35.75
N TYR A 575 -22.91 4.69 -36.29
CA TYR A 575 -22.36 5.32 -37.48
C TYR A 575 -23.09 4.80 -38.71
N ILE A 576 -23.80 5.69 -39.40
CA ILE A 576 -24.32 5.45 -40.75
C ILE A 576 -23.20 5.85 -41.73
N TYR A 577 -22.78 4.91 -42.56
CA TYR A 577 -21.87 5.19 -43.68
C TYR A 577 -22.70 5.46 -44.95
N ASP A 578 -22.74 6.72 -45.39
CA ASP A 578 -23.24 7.05 -46.73
C ASP A 578 -22.18 6.71 -47.77
N VAL A 579 -22.49 5.74 -48.63
CA VAL A 579 -21.61 5.31 -49.73
C VAL A 579 -21.95 6.12 -50.99
N CYS A 580 -21.24 7.23 -51.20
CA CYS A 580 -21.27 7.94 -52.48
C CYS A 580 -20.27 7.31 -53.47
N LEU A 581 -20.78 6.54 -54.44
CA LEU A 581 -19.98 6.04 -55.57
C LEU A 581 -19.77 7.16 -56.61
N THR A 582 -18.57 7.74 -56.66
CA THR A 582 -18.14 8.54 -57.81
C THR A 582 -17.60 7.66 -58.92
N ALA A 583 -18.15 7.77 -60.12
CA ALA A 583 -17.69 7.02 -61.28
C ALA A 583 -16.38 7.57 -61.85
N GLY A 584 -15.43 6.68 -62.15
CA GLY A 584 -14.43 6.91 -63.18
C GLY A 584 -12.96 6.89 -62.76
N THR A 585 -12.15 6.31 -63.65
CA THR A 585 -10.69 6.39 -63.79
C THR A 585 -9.81 5.50 -62.89
N VAL A 586 -8.68 5.10 -63.48
CA VAL A 586 -7.86 3.94 -63.11
C VAL A 586 -6.54 4.42 -62.49
N SER A 587 -6.43 4.32 -61.16
CA SER A 587 -5.14 4.26 -60.45
C SER A 587 -5.38 3.92 -58.98
N SER A 588 -4.81 2.81 -58.51
CA SER A 588 -4.97 2.31 -57.14
C SER A 588 -3.75 2.68 -56.28
N ASP A 589 -3.77 3.88 -55.68
CA ASP A 589 -2.78 4.33 -54.69
C ASP A 589 -3.46 4.51 -53.32
N PHE A 590 -3.23 3.57 -52.40
CA PHE A 590 -3.63 3.70 -51.00
C PHE A 590 -2.60 4.56 -50.24
N ARG A 591 -2.97 5.79 -49.86
CA ARG A 591 -2.21 6.59 -48.89
C ARG A 591 -2.95 6.63 -47.55
N PHE A 592 -2.29 6.14 -46.50
CA PHE A 592 -2.74 6.30 -45.12
C PHE A 592 -2.82 7.80 -44.75
N LEU A 593 -3.92 8.22 -44.15
CA LEU A 593 -4.06 9.54 -43.53
C LEU A 593 -3.75 9.45 -42.03
N ARG A 594 -2.89 10.36 -41.55
CA ARG A 594 -2.61 10.55 -40.12
C ARG A 594 -3.82 11.17 -39.42
N PRO A 595 -4.06 10.87 -38.13
CA PRO A 595 -5.10 11.56 -37.36
C PRO A 595 -4.72 13.03 -37.14
N LEU A 596 -5.68 13.93 -37.37
CA LEU A 596 -5.58 15.36 -37.05
C LEU A 596 -6.20 15.61 -35.67
N LEU A 597 -5.42 16.17 -34.75
CA LEU A 597 -5.90 16.73 -33.49
C LEU A 597 -6.67 18.05 -33.77
N PRO A 598 -7.81 18.31 -33.10
CA PRO A 598 -8.58 19.53 -33.33
C PRO A 598 -7.97 20.74 -32.61
N CYS A 599 -7.79 21.84 -33.35
CA CYS A 599 -7.42 23.14 -32.78
C CYS A 599 -8.65 23.89 -32.25
N PHE A 600 -8.50 24.59 -31.12
CA PHE A 600 -9.50 25.53 -30.60
C PHE A 600 -9.55 26.82 -31.44
N PRO A 601 -10.74 27.45 -31.61
CA PRO A 601 -10.87 28.74 -32.30
C PRO A 601 -10.62 29.93 -31.35
N ALA A 602 -9.99 30.98 -31.87
CA ALA A 602 -9.82 32.27 -31.21
C ALA A 602 -10.50 33.40 -32.02
N GLY A 603 -11.11 34.37 -31.34
CA GLY A 603 -11.75 35.54 -31.95
C GLY A 603 -11.89 36.69 -30.95
N LEU A 604 -11.12 37.76 -31.18
CA LEU A 604 -10.99 38.99 -30.36
C LEU A 604 -12.02 40.09 -30.77
N PRO A 605 -12.26 41.13 -29.94
CA PRO A 605 -11.49 42.38 -30.06
C PRO A 605 -11.10 43.09 -28.71
N PRO A 606 -10.21 44.11 -28.72
CA PRO A 606 -9.52 44.63 -27.52
C PRO A 606 -9.73 46.13 -27.20
N ALA A 607 -9.33 46.58 -25.99
CA ALA A 607 -8.69 47.88 -25.65
C ALA A 607 -8.29 47.91 -24.13
N PRO A 608 -7.56 48.91 -23.58
CA PRO A 608 -6.10 48.88 -23.48
C PRO A 608 -5.53 49.09 -22.04
N GLY A 609 -4.26 48.75 -21.77
CA GLY A 609 -3.64 49.00 -20.46
C GLY A 609 -2.16 48.58 -20.28
N GLU A 610 -1.25 49.47 -20.68
CA GLU A 610 0.09 49.80 -20.11
C GLU A 610 1.18 48.78 -19.66
N GLN A 611 2.42 49.23 -19.91
CA GLN A 611 3.67 49.01 -19.17
C GLN A 611 4.46 47.69 -19.29
N GLN A 612 5.00 47.54 -20.51
CA GLN A 612 6.40 47.21 -20.80
C GLN A 612 7.42 47.48 -19.65
N LYS A 613 8.17 46.43 -19.24
CA LYS A 613 9.55 46.59 -18.75
C LYS A 613 10.41 45.38 -19.14
N SER A 614 11.61 45.68 -19.62
CA SER A 614 12.60 44.75 -20.20
C SER A 614 13.49 44.06 -19.15
N GLY A 615 13.99 42.86 -19.44
CA GLY A 615 15.10 42.28 -18.68
C GLY A 615 15.54 40.88 -19.14
N CYS A 616 16.47 40.84 -20.10
CA CYS A 616 17.22 39.68 -20.61
C CYS A 616 16.45 38.59 -21.39
#